data_AF-A0A936PGD6-F1
#
_entry.id   AF-A0A936PGD6-F1
#
_cell.length_a   1.000
_cell.length_b   1.000
_cell.length_c   1.000
_cell.angle_alpha   90.00
_cell.angle_beta   90.00
_cell.angle_gamma   90.00
#
_symmetry.space_group_name_H-M   'P 1'
#
loop_
_entity.id
_entity.type
_entity.pdbx_description
1 polymer ?
#
loop_
_entity_poly.entity_id
_entity_poly.type
_entity_poly.pdbx_seq_one_letter_code
_entity_poly.pdbx_strand_id
1 'polypeptide(L)'
;MKKTDQLSVSIIGSVVKEEPDGFSQSRSFNGYSELNDFSPSGSVILSSSGKILRLNKACAGILGKERSELLNSDFRSFITEETCGTFNDFLLRVFNGVSKEICEINLDASIVLTIHMEAIISENREYCHATLFNISEQFQERELLKKSEHQKNLILEAAGEGILGIDQQGVFTFVNPMSLQILGYKPEEILGKDSHLVFHHHYPDGSDYPKGKMPD
;
A
#
# COMPACT_ATOMS: atom_id res chain seq x y z
N MET A 1 18.67 -27.54 5.08
CA MET A 1 18.34 -26.98 3.75
C MET A 1 17.82 -25.56 3.95
N LYS A 2 18.67 -24.57 3.67
CA LYS A 2 18.35 -23.14 3.69
C LYS A 2 18.26 -22.68 2.23
N LYS A 3 17.20 -21.95 1.87
CA LYS A 3 17.20 -20.97 0.76
C LYS A 3 16.27 -19.85 1.15
N THR A 4 16.86 -18.71 1.48
CA THR A 4 16.18 -17.42 1.58
C THR A 4 16.86 -16.56 0.53
N ASP A 5 16.12 -16.23 -0.52
CA ASP A 5 16.61 -15.43 -1.63
C ASP A 5 16.86 -13.99 -1.18
N GLN A 6 18.10 -13.54 -1.44
CA GLN A 6 18.60 -12.22 -1.15
C GLN A 6 18.54 -11.43 -2.47
N LEU A 7 17.52 -10.60 -2.65
CA LEU A 7 17.42 -9.69 -3.80
C LEU A 7 18.28 -8.45 -3.53
N SER A 8 19.41 -8.38 -4.24
CA SER A 8 20.31 -7.24 -4.32
C SER A 8 19.69 -6.10 -5.12
N VAL A 9 19.47 -4.94 -4.47
CA VAL A 9 19.14 -3.68 -5.15
C VAL A 9 20.43 -2.87 -5.27
N SER A 10 20.96 -2.78 -6.48
CA SER A 10 22.14 -1.97 -6.80
C SER A 10 21.78 -0.48 -6.84
N ILE A 11 22.33 0.30 -5.93
CA ILE A 11 22.31 1.77 -5.94
C ILE A 11 23.44 2.23 -6.86
N ILE A 12 23.12 2.88 -7.98
CA ILE A 12 24.10 3.62 -8.77
C ILE A 12 24.03 5.08 -8.32
N GLY A 13 24.93 5.45 -7.41
CA GLY A 13 25.28 6.84 -7.13
C GLY A 13 26.47 7.24 -7.97
N SER A 14 26.29 8.20 -8.88
CA SER A 14 27.38 8.79 -9.66
C SER A 14 27.46 10.28 -9.33
N VAL A 15 28.43 10.61 -8.49
CA VAL A 15 28.89 11.97 -8.18
C VAL A 15 29.52 12.58 -9.44
N VAL A 16 29.13 13.80 -9.83
CA VAL A 16 29.88 14.59 -10.81
C VAL A 16 30.14 16.00 -10.26
N LYS A 17 31.42 16.37 -10.32
CA LYS A 17 32.08 17.58 -9.81
C LYS A 17 31.56 18.88 -10.45
N GLU A 18 31.50 19.93 -9.64
CA GLU A 18 31.42 21.33 -10.04
C GLU A 18 32.77 21.81 -10.63
N GLU A 19 32.71 22.62 -11.70
CA GLU A 19 33.63 23.75 -11.94
C GLU A 19 32.89 24.87 -12.73
N PRO A 20 33.32 26.15 -12.59
CA PRO A 20 32.44 27.31 -12.77
C PRO A 20 32.69 28.13 -14.04
N ASP A 21 31.78 29.09 -14.23
CA ASP A 21 31.82 30.29 -15.07
C ASP A 21 31.34 30.22 -16.53
N GLY A 22 30.41 31.15 -16.84
CA GLY A 22 30.18 31.64 -18.20
C GLY A 22 28.73 31.70 -18.63
N PHE A 23 27.99 32.71 -18.18
CA PHE A 23 26.69 33.08 -18.76
C PHE A 23 26.86 33.50 -20.24
N SER A 24 26.35 32.73 -21.19
CA SER A 24 25.79 33.26 -22.46
C SER A 24 24.90 32.23 -23.17
N GLN A 25 23.80 32.74 -23.70
CA GLN A 25 22.69 32.09 -24.40
C GLN A 25 22.94 30.78 -25.17
N SER A 26 21.92 29.91 -25.09
CA SER A 26 21.62 28.75 -25.94
C SER A 26 22.51 27.51 -25.76
N ARG A 27 22.13 26.63 -24.81
CA ARG A 27 22.32 25.17 -24.95
C ARG A 27 21.52 24.37 -23.91
N SER A 28 20.70 23.46 -24.44
CA SER A 28 20.30 22.16 -23.87
C SER A 28 19.23 22.13 -22.76
N PHE A 29 17.98 22.37 -23.16
CA PHE A 29 16.79 21.72 -22.57
C PHE A 29 16.74 20.23 -22.98
N ASN A 30 17.86 19.51 -22.92
CA ASN A 30 18.08 18.29 -23.74
C ASN A 30 18.75 17.12 -22.98
N GLY A 31 18.35 16.87 -21.73
CA GLY A 31 18.88 15.75 -20.94
C GLY A 31 17.87 14.67 -20.53
N TYR A 32 16.58 15.02 -20.38
CA TYR A 32 15.57 14.10 -19.82
C TYR A 32 14.31 13.93 -20.68
N SER A 33 14.26 14.57 -21.86
CA SER A 33 13.00 14.85 -22.57
C SER A 33 12.60 13.89 -23.69
N GLU A 34 13.45 12.96 -24.13
CA GLU A 34 13.13 12.11 -25.31
C GLU A 34 12.89 10.61 -25.03
N LEU A 35 12.96 10.12 -23.78
CA LEU A 35 12.92 8.66 -23.54
C LEU A 35 12.04 8.18 -22.38
N ASN A 36 10.92 8.85 -22.09
CA ASN A 36 9.94 8.32 -21.10
C ASN A 36 8.56 7.96 -21.66
N ASP A 37 8.35 8.00 -22.98
CA ASP A 37 7.07 7.57 -23.58
C ASP A 37 6.82 6.06 -23.50
N PHE A 38 7.86 5.27 -23.25
CA PHE A 38 7.76 3.81 -23.10
C PHE A 38 7.74 3.35 -21.64
N SER A 39 7.85 4.26 -20.66
CA SER A 39 7.69 3.88 -19.26
C SER A 39 6.23 3.49 -19.01
N PRO A 40 5.95 2.36 -18.33
CA PRO A 40 4.60 2.03 -17.90
C PRO A 40 4.07 2.99 -16.83
N SER A 41 4.96 3.74 -16.16
CA SER A 41 4.59 4.78 -15.21
C SER A 41 4.30 6.12 -15.88
N GLY A 42 3.22 6.77 -15.44
CA GLY A 42 2.88 8.11 -15.92
C GLY A 42 3.83 9.13 -15.34
N SER A 43 4.52 9.90 -16.18
CA SER A 43 5.38 11.00 -15.73
C SER A 43 4.74 12.33 -16.06
N VAL A 44 4.72 13.26 -15.11
CA VAL A 44 4.16 14.61 -15.26
C VAL A 44 5.07 15.64 -14.57
N ILE A 45 5.13 16.84 -15.13
CA ILE A 45 5.77 18.00 -14.52
C ILE A 45 4.68 18.99 -14.17
N LEU A 46 4.64 19.40 -12.90
CA LEU A 46 3.63 20.32 -12.38
C LEU A 46 4.27 21.62 -11.90
N SER A 47 3.59 22.74 -12.11
CA SER A 47 3.93 24.01 -11.45
C SER A 47 3.57 23.97 -9.96
N SER A 48 4.02 24.97 -9.19
CA SER A 48 3.60 25.17 -7.79
C SER A 48 2.10 25.37 -7.60
N SER A 49 1.40 25.80 -8.65
CA SER A 49 -0.06 25.90 -8.67
C SER A 49 -0.76 24.61 -9.11
N GLY A 50 -0.02 23.56 -9.49
CA GLY A 50 -0.57 22.29 -9.96
C GLY A 50 -0.94 22.26 -11.44
N LYS A 51 -0.48 23.22 -12.24
CA LYS A 51 -0.67 23.18 -13.70
C LYS A 51 0.26 22.16 -14.34
N ILE A 52 -0.26 21.42 -15.32
CA ILE A 52 0.50 20.45 -16.09
C ILE A 52 1.39 21.17 -17.10
N LEU A 53 2.69 21.19 -16.85
CA LEU A 53 3.68 21.80 -17.75
C LEU A 53 4.11 20.81 -18.83
N ARG A 54 4.28 19.54 -18.46
CA ARG A 54 4.63 18.43 -19.36
C ARG A 54 4.09 17.11 -18.82
N LEU A 55 3.94 16.13 -19.70
CA LEU A 55 3.59 14.75 -19.36
C LEU A 55 4.12 13.78 -20.42
N ASN A 56 4.17 12.48 -20.12
CA ASN A 56 4.41 11.41 -21.09
C ASN A 56 3.09 10.77 -21.57
N LYS A 57 3.17 9.86 -22.55
CA LYS A 57 2.01 9.12 -23.08
C LYS A 57 1.28 8.29 -22.01
N ALA A 58 2.01 7.63 -21.11
CA ALA A 58 1.42 6.82 -20.05
C ALA A 58 0.56 7.66 -19.08
N CYS A 59 1.01 8.87 -18.73
CA CYS A 59 0.25 9.79 -17.89
C CYS A 59 -1.05 10.23 -18.58
N ALA A 60 -1.01 10.55 -19.88
CA ALA A 60 -2.21 10.87 -20.64
C ALA A 60 -3.22 9.71 -20.65
N GLY A 61 -2.73 8.47 -20.78
CA GLY A 61 -3.54 7.25 -20.67
C GLY A 61 -4.19 7.07 -19.29
N ILE A 62 -3.44 7.31 -18.21
CA ILE A 62 -3.97 7.27 -16.82
C ILE A 62 -5.05 8.33 -16.61
N LEU A 63 -4.85 9.55 -17.12
CA LEU A 63 -5.82 10.64 -17.03
C LEU A 63 -7.01 10.48 -17.99
N GLY A 64 -6.94 9.54 -18.94
CA GLY A 64 -8.01 9.25 -19.88
C GLY A 64 -8.31 10.38 -20.86
N LYS A 65 -7.34 11.25 -21.16
CA LYS A 65 -7.51 12.44 -22.01
C LYS A 65 -6.39 12.55 -23.04
N GLU A 66 -6.67 13.25 -24.13
CA GLU A 66 -5.67 13.58 -25.14
C GLU A 66 -4.63 14.56 -24.59
N ARG A 67 -3.37 14.40 -25.01
CA ARG A 67 -2.25 15.22 -24.53
C ARG A 67 -2.49 16.73 -24.71
N SER A 68 -3.14 17.12 -25.81
CA SER A 68 -3.44 18.53 -26.12
C SER A 68 -4.41 19.17 -25.14
N GLU A 69 -5.30 18.39 -24.52
CA GLU A 69 -6.25 18.86 -23.50
C GLU A 69 -5.60 18.94 -22.11
N LEU A 70 -4.52 18.20 -21.91
CA LEU A 70 -3.82 18.08 -20.63
C LEU A 70 -2.75 19.16 -20.44
N LEU A 71 -2.12 19.65 -21.50
CA LEU A 71 -1.08 20.67 -21.35
C LEU A 71 -1.67 22.00 -20.88
N ASN A 72 -1.02 22.62 -19.89
CA ASN A 72 -1.42 23.85 -19.20
C ASN A 72 -2.76 23.82 -18.45
N SER A 73 -3.44 22.68 -18.43
CA SER A 73 -4.62 22.49 -17.59
C SER A 73 -4.23 22.26 -16.14
N ASP A 74 -5.23 22.38 -15.28
CA ASP A 74 -5.06 22.23 -13.84
C ASP A 74 -5.18 20.76 -13.46
N PHE A 75 -4.17 20.16 -12.84
CA PHE A 75 -4.21 18.74 -12.49
C PHE A 75 -5.41 18.40 -11.58
N ARG A 76 -5.88 19.38 -10.79
CA ARG A 76 -7.04 19.23 -9.89
C ARG A 76 -8.34 18.93 -10.63
N SER A 77 -8.48 19.29 -11.91
CA SER A 77 -9.71 19.00 -12.66
C SER A 77 -9.90 17.51 -12.97
N PHE A 78 -8.88 16.68 -12.71
CA PHE A 78 -8.93 15.24 -12.92
C PHE A 78 -9.01 14.46 -11.62
N ILE A 79 -9.08 15.13 -10.46
CA ILE A 79 -9.15 14.50 -9.14
C ILE A 79 -10.59 14.59 -8.64
N THR A 80 -11.08 13.50 -8.05
CA THR A 80 -12.35 13.48 -7.32
C THR A 80 -12.37 14.51 -6.20
N GLU A 81 -13.56 15.01 -5.85
CA GLU A 81 -13.74 15.96 -4.75
C GLU A 81 -13.19 15.42 -3.42
N GLU A 82 -13.39 14.12 -3.15
CA GLU A 82 -12.96 13.43 -1.93
C GLU A 82 -11.46 13.54 -1.67
N THR A 83 -10.64 13.46 -2.73
CA THR A 83 -9.16 13.40 -2.60
C THR A 83 -8.44 14.65 -3.08
N CYS A 84 -9.20 15.68 -3.48
CA CYS A 84 -8.63 16.97 -3.91
C CYS A 84 -7.87 17.68 -2.77
N GLY A 85 -8.37 17.60 -1.54
CA GLY A 85 -7.68 18.10 -0.35
C GLY A 85 -6.31 17.44 -0.14
N THR A 86 -6.26 16.11 -0.25
CA THR A 86 -5.02 15.31 -0.15
C THR A 86 -3.97 15.76 -1.16
N PHE A 87 -4.38 16.06 -2.40
CA PHE A 87 -3.48 16.58 -3.44
C PHE A 87 -2.95 17.97 -3.11
N ASN A 88 -3.79 18.87 -2.59
CA ASN A 88 -3.35 20.22 -2.19
C ASN A 88 -2.28 20.15 -1.11
N ASP A 89 -2.52 19.37 -0.06
CA ASP A 89 -1.56 19.19 1.03
C ASP A 89 -0.26 18.54 0.53
N PHE A 90 -0.38 17.57 -0.37
CA PHE A 90 0.76 16.94 -1.04
C PHE A 90 1.59 17.96 -1.82
N LEU A 91 0.96 18.79 -2.65
CA LEU A 91 1.66 19.78 -3.45
C LEU A 91 2.37 20.81 -2.55
N LEU A 92 1.73 21.24 -1.46
CA LEU A 92 2.35 22.10 -0.46
C LEU A 92 3.57 21.44 0.18
N ARG A 93 3.50 20.16 0.55
CA ARG A 93 4.66 19.43 1.09
C ARG A 93 5.79 19.31 0.09
N VAL A 94 5.49 19.01 -1.18
CA VAL A 94 6.51 18.92 -2.24
C VAL A 94 7.28 20.23 -2.40
N PHE A 95 6.58 21.36 -2.52
CA PHE A 95 7.20 22.66 -2.79
C PHE A 95 7.87 23.28 -1.55
N ASN A 96 7.48 22.88 -0.35
CA ASN A 96 8.13 23.33 0.89
C ASN A 96 9.24 22.38 1.35
N GLY A 97 9.16 21.11 0.99
CA GLY A 97 10.09 20.06 1.40
C GLY A 97 11.39 20.03 0.59
N VAL A 98 12.26 19.11 1.00
CA VAL A 98 13.54 18.81 0.33
C VAL A 98 13.65 17.34 -0.07
N SER A 99 12.65 16.53 0.27
CA SER A 99 12.60 15.11 0.03
C SER A 99 11.45 14.74 -0.92
N LYS A 100 11.47 13.49 -1.39
CA LYS A 100 10.36 12.90 -2.12
C LYS A 100 9.11 12.83 -1.23
N GLU A 101 8.00 13.28 -1.78
CA GLU A 101 6.68 13.18 -1.17
C GLU A 101 5.82 12.18 -1.92
N ILE A 102 4.81 11.67 -1.24
CA ILE A 102 3.92 10.63 -1.75
C ILE A 102 2.46 10.95 -1.37
N CYS A 103 1.52 10.61 -2.23
CA CYS A 103 0.10 10.54 -1.90
C CYS A 103 -0.64 9.47 -2.71
N GLU A 104 -1.78 9.03 -2.18
CA GLU A 104 -2.76 8.24 -2.92
C GLU A 104 -3.98 9.13 -3.17
N ILE A 105 -4.44 9.22 -4.43
CA ILE A 105 -5.58 10.06 -4.82
C ILE A 105 -6.45 9.32 -5.84
N ASN A 106 -7.72 9.71 -5.91
CA ASN A 106 -8.70 9.14 -6.82
C ASN A 106 -8.95 10.10 -7.98
N LEU A 107 -8.74 9.62 -9.20
CA LEU A 107 -8.99 10.37 -10.42
C LEU A 107 -10.44 10.22 -10.88
N ASP A 108 -11.03 11.34 -11.32
CA ASP A 108 -12.36 11.39 -11.91
C ASP A 108 -12.29 11.20 -13.44
N ALA A 109 -12.04 9.96 -13.84
CA ALA A 109 -12.07 9.52 -15.24
C ALA A 109 -13.39 8.79 -15.54
N SER A 110 -13.53 8.20 -16.74
CA SER A 110 -14.71 7.40 -17.10
C SER A 110 -15.00 6.26 -16.10
N ILE A 111 -13.97 5.77 -15.44
CA ILE A 111 -14.02 4.90 -14.26
C ILE A 111 -13.09 5.55 -13.23
N VAL A 112 -13.53 5.64 -11.97
CA VAL A 112 -12.67 6.19 -10.91
C VAL A 112 -11.43 5.32 -10.78
N LEU A 113 -10.25 5.95 -10.89
CA LEU A 113 -8.97 5.27 -10.75
C LEU A 113 -8.28 5.74 -9.48
N THR A 114 -7.79 4.80 -8.68
CA THR A 114 -6.89 5.12 -7.56
C THR A 114 -5.46 5.11 -8.07
N ILE A 115 -4.74 6.21 -7.85
CA ILE A 115 -3.34 6.36 -8.21
C ILE A 115 -2.48 6.59 -6.98
N HIS A 116 -1.29 6.01 -7.02
CA HIS A 116 -0.17 6.38 -6.16
C HIS A 116 0.68 7.40 -6.92
N MET A 117 0.91 8.55 -6.31
CA MET A 117 1.69 9.64 -6.87
C MET A 117 2.92 9.89 -6.01
N GLU A 118 4.08 9.96 -6.63
CA GLU A 118 5.34 10.36 -6.01
C GLU A 118 5.85 11.62 -6.68
N ALA A 119 6.29 12.62 -5.93
CA ALA A 119 6.90 13.81 -6.51
C ALA A 119 8.13 14.32 -5.77
N ILE A 120 9.01 14.95 -6.53
CA ILE A 120 10.22 15.61 -6.06
C ILE A 120 10.27 17.01 -6.68
N ILE A 121 10.58 18.01 -5.86
CA ILE A 121 10.77 19.39 -6.30
C ILE A 121 12.05 19.53 -7.13
N SER A 122 12.02 20.36 -8.18
CA SER A 122 13.22 20.71 -8.95
C SER A 122 14.20 21.55 -8.12
N GLU A 123 15.48 21.54 -8.51
CA GLU A 123 16.54 22.31 -7.84
C GLU A 123 16.25 23.82 -7.81
N ASN A 124 15.70 24.37 -8.91
CA ASN A 124 15.31 25.78 -8.98
C ASN A 124 13.97 26.09 -8.30
N ARG A 125 13.28 25.06 -7.76
CA ARG A 125 11.99 25.13 -7.06
C ARG A 125 10.84 25.76 -7.86
N GLU A 126 10.94 25.80 -9.18
CA GLU A 126 9.88 26.36 -10.05
C GLU A 126 8.78 25.35 -10.38
N TYR A 127 9.13 24.07 -10.41
CA TYR A 127 8.23 22.97 -10.75
C TYR A 127 8.62 21.70 -10.00
N CYS A 128 7.74 20.69 -9.98
CA CYS A 128 8.05 19.37 -9.47
C CYS A 128 7.94 18.30 -10.57
N HIS A 129 8.74 17.26 -10.43
CA HIS A 129 8.61 16.03 -11.22
C HIS A 129 7.76 15.04 -10.44
N ALA A 130 6.67 14.56 -11.03
CA ALA A 130 5.81 13.56 -10.41
C ALA A 130 5.69 12.31 -11.29
N THR A 131 5.57 11.16 -10.63
CA THR A 131 5.31 9.86 -11.22
C THR A 131 4.00 9.30 -10.67
N LEU A 132 3.16 8.79 -11.57
CA LEU A 132 1.84 8.24 -11.30
C LEU A 132 1.87 6.74 -11.57
N PHE A 133 1.33 5.98 -10.63
CA PHE A 133 1.12 4.55 -10.74
C PHE A 133 -0.36 4.27 -10.54
N ASN A 134 -0.99 3.62 -11.51
CA ASN A 134 -2.35 3.12 -11.31
C ASN A 134 -2.30 1.94 -10.33
N ILE A 135 -2.97 2.09 -9.19
CA ILE A 135 -3.04 1.08 -8.14
C ILE A 135 -4.48 0.62 -7.90
N SER A 136 -5.39 0.88 -8.84
CA SER A 136 -6.83 0.61 -8.65
C SER A 136 -7.11 -0.86 -8.35
N GLU A 137 -6.47 -1.77 -9.08
CA GLU A 137 -6.63 -3.21 -8.89
C GLU A 137 -6.09 -3.65 -7.52
N GLN A 138 -4.86 -3.25 -7.18
CA GLN A 138 -4.24 -3.57 -5.90
C GLN A 138 -5.01 -2.98 -4.72
N PHE A 139 -5.54 -1.77 -4.87
CA PHE A 139 -6.36 -1.12 -3.87
C PHE A 139 -7.67 -1.88 -3.65
N GLN A 140 -8.38 -2.25 -4.73
CA GLN A 140 -9.62 -3.02 -4.65
C GLN A 140 -9.41 -4.40 -4.01
N GLU A 141 -8.35 -5.12 -4.38
CA GLU A 141 -8.00 -6.41 -3.76
C GLU A 141 -7.73 -6.25 -2.26
N ARG A 142 -6.93 -5.24 -1.89
CA ARG A 142 -6.62 -4.93 -0.49
C ARG A 142 -7.88 -4.61 0.32
N GLU A 143 -8.77 -3.80 -0.23
CA GLU A 143 -10.02 -3.43 0.45
C GLU A 143 -10.99 -4.62 0.55
N LEU A 144 -11.06 -5.47 -0.47
CA LEU A 144 -11.86 -6.70 -0.42
C LEU A 144 -11.35 -7.66 0.66
N LEU A 145 -10.03 -7.84 0.75
CA LEU A 145 -9.40 -8.65 1.79
C LEU A 145 -9.70 -8.09 3.18
N LYS A 146 -9.47 -6.79 3.41
CA LYS A 146 -9.78 -6.15 4.69
C LYS A 146 -11.24 -6.30 5.08
N LYS A 147 -12.17 -6.12 4.13
CA LYS A 147 -13.60 -6.27 4.38
C LYS A 147 -13.96 -7.71 4.75
N SER A 148 -13.40 -8.68 4.05
CA SER A 148 -13.59 -10.11 4.35
C SER A 148 -13.05 -10.47 5.74
N GLU A 149 -11.84 -10.00 6.09
CA GLU A 149 -11.26 -10.21 7.42
C GLU A 149 -12.10 -9.57 8.53
N HIS A 150 -12.53 -8.32 8.33
CA HIS A 150 -13.38 -7.62 9.28
C HIS A 150 -14.71 -8.34 9.48
N GLN A 151 -15.38 -8.75 8.40
CA GLN A 151 -16.63 -9.49 8.46
C GLN A 151 -16.46 -10.84 9.16
N LYS A 152 -15.38 -11.57 8.85
CA LYS A 152 -15.04 -12.82 9.54
C LYS A 152 -14.89 -12.60 11.04
N ASN A 153 -14.17 -11.55 11.45
CA ASN A 153 -13.96 -11.25 12.86
C ASN A 153 -15.27 -10.89 13.56
N LEU A 154 -16.12 -10.06 12.95
CA LEU A 154 -17.44 -9.74 13.50
C LEU A 154 -18.33 -10.97 13.68
N ILE A 155 -18.34 -11.90 12.71
CA ILE A 155 -19.11 -13.15 12.81
C ILE A 155 -18.60 -13.99 13.99
N LEU A 156 -17.29 -14.14 14.14
CA LEU A 156 -16.70 -14.93 15.22
C LEU A 156 -16.91 -14.29 16.60
N GLU A 157 -16.88 -12.96 16.67
CA GLU A 157 -17.17 -12.19 17.89
C GLU A 157 -18.66 -12.27 18.29
N ALA A 158 -19.57 -12.24 17.31
CA ALA A 158 -21.01 -12.27 17.56
C ALA A 158 -21.59 -13.69 17.70
N ALA A 159 -20.83 -14.74 17.36
CA ALA A 159 -21.29 -16.11 17.45
C ALA A 159 -21.65 -16.48 18.90
N GLY A 160 -22.92 -16.87 19.13
CA GLY A 160 -23.39 -17.37 20.42
C GLY A 160 -22.89 -18.78 20.76
N GLU A 161 -22.11 -19.40 19.89
CA GLU A 161 -21.49 -20.70 20.06
C GLU A 161 -19.97 -20.57 20.20
N GLY A 162 -19.37 -21.49 20.95
CA GLY A 162 -17.93 -21.60 21.07
C GLY A 162 -17.31 -22.20 19.80
N ILE A 163 -16.53 -21.40 19.07
CA ILE A 163 -15.77 -21.81 17.90
C ILE A 163 -14.27 -21.85 18.25
N LEU A 164 -13.66 -23.01 18.04
CA LEU A 164 -12.26 -23.31 18.31
C LEU A 164 -11.61 -23.87 17.04
N GLY A 165 -10.35 -23.52 16.79
CA GLY A 165 -9.52 -24.11 15.74
C GLY A 165 -8.29 -24.78 16.33
N ILE A 166 -7.96 -25.97 15.84
CA ILE A 166 -6.74 -26.71 16.19
C ILE A 166 -5.93 -27.01 14.93
N ASP A 167 -4.60 -27.11 15.06
CA ASP A 167 -3.74 -27.60 13.98
C ASP A 167 -3.74 -29.14 13.89
N GLN A 168 -2.92 -29.68 12.98
CA GLN A 168 -2.76 -31.12 12.78
C GLN A 168 -2.16 -31.85 13.98
N GLN A 169 -1.53 -31.14 14.91
CA GLN A 169 -0.97 -31.69 16.15
C GLN A 169 -1.96 -31.59 17.31
N GLY A 170 -3.16 -31.06 17.08
CA GLY A 170 -4.19 -30.86 18.08
C GLY A 170 -3.96 -29.63 18.95
N VAL A 171 -3.10 -28.70 18.54
CA VAL A 171 -2.80 -27.48 19.30
C VAL A 171 -3.77 -26.37 18.91
N PHE A 172 -4.32 -25.65 19.88
CA PHE A 172 -5.22 -24.52 19.61
C PHE A 172 -4.52 -23.42 18.82
N THR A 173 -5.05 -23.12 17.64
CA THR A 173 -4.59 -22.04 16.76
C THR A 173 -5.55 -20.86 16.74
N PHE A 174 -6.80 -21.08 17.16
CA PHE A 174 -7.85 -20.07 17.15
C PHE A 174 -8.89 -20.38 18.23
N VAL A 175 -9.40 -19.34 18.89
CA VAL A 175 -10.53 -19.41 19.82
C VAL A 175 -11.36 -18.13 19.69
N ASN A 176 -12.68 -18.24 19.55
CA ASN A 176 -13.55 -17.06 19.60
C ASN A 176 -13.88 -16.67 21.05
N PRO A 177 -14.39 -15.44 21.30
CA PRO A 177 -14.70 -14.98 22.65
C PRO A 177 -15.70 -15.88 23.41
N MET A 178 -16.71 -16.41 22.72
CA MET A 178 -17.70 -17.28 23.36
C MET A 178 -17.09 -18.61 23.84
N SER A 179 -16.12 -19.17 23.12
CA SER A 179 -15.38 -20.36 23.59
C SER A 179 -14.65 -20.11 24.89
N LEU A 180 -14.02 -18.95 25.01
CA LEU A 180 -13.33 -18.56 26.24
C LEU A 180 -14.30 -18.41 27.41
N GLN A 181 -15.49 -17.85 27.17
CA GLN A 181 -16.54 -17.75 28.18
C GLN A 181 -17.07 -19.13 28.62
N ILE A 182 -17.35 -20.02 27.66
CA ILE A 182 -17.85 -21.37 27.95
C ILE A 182 -16.80 -22.19 28.70
N LEU A 183 -15.54 -22.13 28.26
CA LEU A 183 -14.45 -22.92 28.83
C LEU A 183 -13.84 -22.29 30.10
N GLY A 184 -14.09 -21.00 30.35
CA GLY A 184 -13.61 -20.29 31.53
C GLY A 184 -12.11 -19.93 31.49
N TYR A 185 -11.49 -19.89 30.30
CA TYR A 185 -10.08 -19.54 30.12
C TYR A 185 -9.89 -18.15 29.54
N LYS A 186 -8.73 -17.56 29.78
CA LYS A 186 -8.24 -16.39 29.03
C LYS A 186 -7.59 -16.83 27.72
N PRO A 187 -7.53 -15.95 26.70
CA PRO A 187 -6.92 -16.27 25.41
C PRO A 187 -5.48 -16.79 25.55
N GLU A 188 -4.69 -16.15 26.41
CA GLU A 188 -3.27 -16.48 26.64
C GLU A 188 -3.07 -17.86 27.30
N GLU A 189 -4.10 -18.38 27.96
CA GLU A 189 -4.03 -19.65 28.69
C GLU A 189 -4.29 -20.84 27.77
N ILE A 190 -5.00 -20.64 26.66
CA ILE A 190 -5.47 -21.70 25.77
C ILE A 190 -4.78 -21.70 24.40
N LEU A 191 -4.45 -20.53 23.83
CA LEU A 191 -3.80 -20.46 22.52
C LEU A 191 -2.40 -21.09 22.58
N GLY A 192 -2.10 -21.95 21.60
CA GLY A 192 -0.84 -22.70 21.56
C GLY A 192 -0.77 -23.88 22.54
N LYS A 193 -1.86 -24.21 23.25
CA LYS A 193 -1.93 -25.41 24.10
C LYS A 193 -2.50 -26.60 23.35
N ASP A 194 -2.08 -27.79 23.78
CA ASP A 194 -2.63 -29.05 23.31
C ASP A 194 -4.09 -29.20 23.77
N SER A 195 -5.01 -29.32 22.82
CA SER A 195 -6.44 -29.40 23.09
C SER A 195 -6.83 -30.63 23.90
N HIS A 196 -6.13 -31.75 23.74
CA HIS A 196 -6.40 -32.97 24.48
C HIS A 196 -6.13 -32.78 25.97
N LEU A 197 -5.06 -32.07 26.33
CA LEU A 197 -4.73 -31.81 27.74
C LEU A 197 -5.69 -30.81 28.39
N VAL A 198 -6.25 -29.88 27.60
CA VAL A 198 -7.21 -28.90 28.11
C VAL A 198 -8.58 -29.53 28.33
N PHE A 199 -9.04 -30.40 27.43
CA PHE A 199 -10.36 -31.06 27.57
C PHE A 199 -10.33 -32.33 28.42
N HIS A 200 -9.20 -33.02 28.50
CA HIS A 200 -9.06 -34.27 29.24
C HIS A 200 -7.96 -34.12 30.27
N HIS A 201 -8.33 -33.65 31.46
CA HIS A 201 -7.35 -33.35 32.51
C HIS A 201 -6.78 -34.66 33.10
N HIS A 202 -7.57 -35.54 33.73
CA HIS A 202 -7.11 -36.86 34.21
C HIS A 202 -8.33 -37.79 34.38
N TYR A 203 -8.12 -39.10 34.44
CA TYR A 203 -9.13 -40.02 34.98
C TYR A 203 -9.47 -39.64 36.45
N PRO A 204 -10.62 -40.08 37.01
CA PRO A 204 -10.97 -39.83 38.42
C PRO A 204 -9.92 -40.30 39.44
N ASP A 205 -9.01 -41.19 39.03
CA ASP A 205 -7.90 -41.71 39.83
C ASP A 205 -6.60 -40.87 39.74
N GLY A 206 -6.60 -39.80 38.94
CA GLY A 206 -5.46 -38.89 38.76
C GLY A 206 -4.45 -39.33 37.69
N SER A 207 -4.72 -40.38 36.91
CA SER A 207 -3.88 -40.78 35.78
C SER A 207 -4.15 -39.99 34.49
N ASP A 208 -3.11 -39.72 33.70
CA ASP A 208 -3.21 -38.98 32.44
C ASP A 208 -4.03 -39.76 31.40
N TYR A 209 -4.90 -39.05 30.67
CA TYR A 209 -5.64 -39.64 29.56
C TYR A 209 -4.71 -39.83 28.35
N PRO A 210 -4.54 -41.04 27.79
CA PRO A 210 -3.61 -41.27 26.69
C PRO A 210 -4.11 -40.65 25.38
N LYS A 211 -3.20 -39.94 24.68
CA LYS A 211 -3.48 -39.36 23.35
C LYS A 211 -4.05 -40.43 22.40
N GLY A 212 -5.26 -40.21 21.90
CA GLY A 212 -5.92 -41.08 20.91
C GLY A 212 -7.04 -41.97 21.48
N LYS A 213 -7.41 -41.83 22.75
CA LYS A 213 -8.63 -42.41 23.31
C LYS A 213 -9.61 -41.31 23.70
N MET A 214 -10.83 -41.38 23.20
CA MET A 214 -11.95 -40.59 23.74
C MET A 214 -12.54 -41.30 24.96
N PRO A 215 -13.11 -40.58 25.94
CA PRO A 215 -13.95 -41.17 26.97
C PRO A 215 -15.16 -41.87 26.33
N ASP A 216 -15.57 -43.00 26.89
CA ASP A 216 -16.81 -43.70 26.51
C ASP A 216 -18.06 -42.90 26.92
#